data_AF-S9TFH5-F1
#
_entry.id   AF-S9TFH5-F1
#
_cell.length_a   1.000
_cell.length_b   1.000
_cell.length_c   1.000
_cell.angle_alpha   90.00
_cell.angle_beta   90.00
_cell.angle_gamma   90.00
#
_symmetry.space_group_name_H-M   'P 1'
#
loop_
_entity.id
_entity.type
_entity.pdbx_description
1 polymer ?
#
loop_
_entity_poly.entity_id
_entity_poly.type
_entity_poly.pdbx_seq_one_letter_code
_entity_poly.pdbx_strand_id
1 'polypeptide(L)'
;MDPSVQERSVDDWIFKEDFNYEGRVRIEKHKDELEASYQQYIAQHPEINAVLHDIMLHLLSHKPDRPLEAINAYVRSRQGI
;
A
#
# COMPACT_ATOMS: atom_id res chain seq x y z
N MET A 1 -18.29 -23.99 -1.45
CA MET A 1 -18.28 -22.76 -0.64
C MET A 1 -17.35 -23.03 0.52
N ASP A 2 -16.17 -22.42 0.53
CA ASP A 2 -15.18 -22.61 1.59
C ASP A 2 -15.15 -21.34 2.45
N PRO A 3 -15.46 -21.42 3.76
CA PRO A 3 -15.68 -20.25 4.59
C PRO A 3 -14.46 -19.99 5.50
N SER A 4 -13.37 -19.43 4.99
CA SER A 4 -12.35 -18.77 5.83
C SER A 4 -11.18 -18.22 5.01
N VAL A 5 -11.44 -17.22 4.17
CA VAL A 5 -10.37 -16.26 3.87
C VAL A 5 -10.25 -15.36 5.10
N GLN A 6 -9.58 -15.88 6.12
CA GLN A 6 -9.26 -15.16 7.35
C GLN A 6 -8.29 -14.04 6.99
N GLU A 7 -8.77 -12.80 7.08
CA GLU A 7 -7.96 -11.59 7.03
C GLU A 7 -6.85 -11.71 8.08
N ARG A 8 -5.66 -12.13 7.65
CA ARG A 8 -4.48 -12.16 8.53
C ARG A 8 -3.98 -10.73 8.64
N SER A 9 -4.18 -10.12 9.82
CA SER A 9 -3.65 -8.80 10.14
C SER A 9 -2.13 -8.81 10.04
N VAL A 10 -1.54 -7.69 9.61
CA VAL A 10 -0.09 -7.47 9.66
C VAL A 10 0.44 -7.66 11.08
N ASP A 11 -0.39 -7.41 12.09
CA ASP A 11 -0.06 -7.63 13.50
C ASP A 11 0.18 -9.12 13.83
N ASP A 12 -0.47 -10.06 13.12
CA ASP A 12 -0.24 -11.51 13.31
C ASP A 12 1.13 -11.94 12.80
N TRP A 13 1.68 -11.24 11.81
CA TRP A 13 3.05 -11.48 11.34
C TRP A 13 4.09 -10.91 12.31
N ILE A 14 3.82 -9.73 12.85
CA ILE A 14 4.66 -9.07 13.85
C ILE A 14 4.74 -9.90 15.15
N PHE A 15 3.64 -10.51 15.58
CA PHE A 15 3.62 -11.34 16.79
C PHE A 15 4.34 -12.69 16.64
N LYS A 16 4.41 -13.23 15.41
CA LYS A 16 5.09 -14.52 15.16
C LYS A 16 6.62 -14.41 15.08
N GLU A 17 7.14 -13.21 14.79
CA GLU A 17 8.56 -12.89 14.79
C GLU A 17 8.99 -12.17 16.07
N ASP A 18 8.56 -12.67 17.23
CA ASP A 18 9.08 -12.19 18.51
C ASP A 18 10.62 -12.38 18.56
N PHE A 19 11.33 -11.28 18.33
CA PHE A 19 12.71 -11.02 18.78
C PHE A 19 13.84 -11.95 18.31
N ASN A 20 13.97 -12.24 17.02
CA ASN A 20 15.29 -12.61 16.48
C ASN A 20 16.08 -11.35 16.09
N TYR A 21 17.15 -11.04 16.83
CA TYR A 21 18.09 -9.94 16.51
C TYR A 21 18.51 -9.98 15.04
N GLU A 22 18.71 -11.17 14.48
CA GLU A 22 19.05 -11.34 13.06
C GLU A 22 17.90 -10.92 12.11
N GLY A 23 16.64 -11.11 12.51
CA GLY A 23 15.49 -10.63 11.75
C GLY A 23 15.43 -9.11 11.72
N ARG A 24 15.62 -8.48 12.90
CA ARG A 24 15.69 -7.01 13.01
C ARG A 24 16.84 -6.41 12.22
N VAL A 25 18.06 -6.96 12.34
CA VAL A 25 19.24 -6.49 11.59
C VAL A 25 19.05 -6.69 10.08
N ARG A 26 18.38 -7.77 9.66
CA ARG A 26 18.05 -7.99 8.24
C ARG A 26 17.07 -6.92 7.75
N ILE A 27 16.00 -6.64 8.49
CA ILE A 27 15.04 -5.59 8.13
C ILE A 27 15.73 -4.22 8.10
N GLU A 28 16.55 -3.91 9.11
CA GLU A 28 17.26 -2.64 9.23
C GLU A 28 18.30 -2.45 8.11
N LYS A 29 19.03 -3.50 7.74
CA LYS A 29 20.00 -3.45 6.63
C LYS A 29 19.35 -3.26 5.26
N HIS A 30 18.17 -3.86 5.05
CA HIS A 30 17.44 -3.73 3.78
C HIS A 30 16.50 -2.52 3.76
N LYS A 31 16.29 -1.84 4.89
CA LYS A 31 15.46 -0.64 4.98
C LYS A 31 16.02 0.47 4.11
N ASP A 32 17.33 0.74 4.21
CA ASP A 32 17.97 1.82 3.46
C ASP A 32 17.98 1.52 1.95
N GLU A 33 18.20 0.25 1.57
CA GLU A 33 18.11 -0.20 0.17
C GLU A 33 16.69 -0.09 -0.38
N LEU A 34 15.69 -0.48 0.43
CA LEU A 34 14.27 -0.38 0.07
C LEU A 34 13.82 1.09 -0.02
N GLU A 35 14.26 1.93 0.91
CA GLU A 35 13.98 3.37 0.90
C GLU A 35 14.64 4.02 -0.34
N ALA A 36 15.90 3.71 -0.64
CA ALA A 36 16.57 4.20 -1.83
C ALA A 36 15.85 3.76 -3.11
N SER A 37 15.43 2.49 -3.18
CA SER A 37 14.65 1.96 -4.31
C SER A 37 13.30 2.68 -4.46
N TYR A 38 12.60 2.94 -3.35
CA TYR A 38 11.33 3.66 -3.35
C TYR A 38 11.49 5.11 -3.80
N GLN A 39 12.49 5.82 -3.27
CA GLN A 39 12.79 7.20 -3.67
C GLN A 39 13.16 7.27 -5.15
N GLN A 40 13.95 6.31 -5.64
CA GLN A 40 14.30 6.22 -7.05
C GLN A 40 13.05 5.99 -7.92
N TYR A 41 12.17 5.09 -7.51
CA TYR A 41 10.93 4.81 -8.24
C TYR A 41 10.03 6.05 -8.32
N ILE A 42 9.81 6.75 -7.21
CA ILE A 42 9.04 8.00 -7.21
C ILE A 42 9.69 9.07 -8.10
N ALA A 43 11.01 9.21 -8.04
CA ALA A 43 11.73 10.18 -8.86
C ALA A 43 11.61 9.88 -10.37
N GLN A 44 11.54 8.61 -10.74
CA GLN A 44 11.33 8.17 -12.14
C GLN A 44 9.88 8.33 -12.60
N HIS A 45 8.93 8.40 -11.67
CA HIS A 45 7.50 8.45 -11.93
C HIS A 45 6.83 9.66 -11.26
N PRO A 46 7.16 10.90 -11.68
CA PRO A 46 6.60 12.11 -11.08
C PRO A 46 5.06 12.19 -11.19
N GLU A 47 4.46 11.47 -12.13
CA GLU A 47 3.02 11.35 -12.32
C GLU A 47 2.30 10.65 -11.15
N ILE A 48 2.99 9.79 -10.39
CA ILE A 48 2.37 9.00 -9.32
C ILE A 48 1.78 9.90 -8.24
N ASN A 49 2.51 10.95 -7.84
CA ASN A 49 2.03 11.88 -6.83
C ASN A 49 0.75 12.59 -7.27
N ALA A 50 0.66 12.98 -8.54
CA ALA A 50 -0.54 13.60 -9.10
C ALA A 50 -1.73 12.63 -9.12
N VAL A 51 -1.51 11.38 -9.53
CA VAL A 51 -2.55 10.34 -9.53
C VAL A 51 -3.06 10.05 -8.12
N LEU A 52 -2.14 9.87 -7.16
CA LEU A 52 -2.50 9.64 -5.76
C LEU A 52 -3.27 10.84 -5.17
N HIS A 53 -2.85 12.07 -5.50
CA HIS A 53 -3.55 13.27 -5.07
C HIS A 53 -5.00 13.29 -5.57
N ASP A 54 -5.21 13.00 -6.85
CA ASP A 54 -6.55 12.98 -7.45
C ASP A 54 -7.45 11.89 -6.86
N ILE A 55 -6.91 10.69 -6.61
CA ILE A 55 -7.62 9.60 -5.93
C ILE A 55 -8.05 10.06 -4.53
N MET A 56 -7.14 10.67 -3.78
CA MET A 56 -7.43 11.16 -2.43
C MET A 56 -8.48 12.27 -2.44
N LEU A 57 -8.39 13.21 -3.37
CA LEU A 57 -9.42 14.24 -3.56
C LEU A 57 -10.79 13.61 -3.85
N HIS A 58 -10.84 12.64 -4.76
CA HIS A 58 -12.09 11.94 -5.08
C HIS A 58 -12.71 11.28 -3.83
N LEU A 59 -11.91 10.58 -3.03
CA LEU A 59 -12.39 9.96 -1.79
C LEU A 59 -12.87 10.96 -0.74
N LEU A 60 -12.12 12.03 -0.53
CA LEU A 60 -12.45 13.04 0.49
C LEU A 60 -13.68 13.86 0.10
N SER A 61 -13.91 14.09 -1.20
CA SER A 61 -15.09 14.77 -1.71
C SER A 61 -16.34 13.91 -1.61
N HIS A 62 -16.26 12.63 -1.98
CA HIS A 62 -17.45 11.76 -2.09
C HIS A 62 -17.72 10.95 -0.82
N LYS A 63 -16.72 10.77 0.05
CA LYS A 63 -16.79 10.01 1.31
C LYS A 63 -17.59 8.71 1.19
N PRO A 64 -17.23 7.84 0.23
CA PRO A 64 -17.97 6.61 0.01
C PRO A 64 -17.84 5.67 1.21
N ASP A 65 -18.91 4.93 1.51
CA ASP A 65 -18.91 3.90 2.56
C ASP A 65 -17.92 2.77 2.28
N ARG A 66 -17.54 2.60 1.00
CA ARG A 66 -16.59 1.60 0.51
C ARG A 66 -15.45 2.26 -0.27
N PRO A 67 -14.44 2.82 0.43
CA PRO A 67 -13.40 3.62 -0.21
C PRO A 67 -12.55 2.84 -1.21
N LEU A 68 -12.20 1.58 -0.92
CA LEU A 68 -11.37 0.79 -1.83
C LEU A 68 -12.09 0.47 -3.16
N GLU A 69 -13.39 0.18 -3.11
CA GLU A 69 -14.21 -0.04 -4.31
C GLU A 69 -14.29 1.24 -5.14
N ALA A 70 -14.45 2.39 -4.49
CA ALA A 70 -14.49 3.70 -5.15
C ALA A 70 -13.14 4.07 -5.80
N ILE A 71 -12.00 3.77 -5.16
CA ILE A 71 -10.67 3.95 -5.77
C ILE A 71 -10.57 3.13 -7.04
N ASN A 72 -10.93 1.84 -6.99
CA ASN A 72 -10.83 0.95 -8.15
C ASN A 72 -11.72 1.43 -9.31
N ALA A 73 -12.96 1.85 -9.02
CA ALA A 73 -13.86 2.43 -10.01
C ALA A 73 -13.29 3.73 -10.61
N TYR A 74 -12.76 4.62 -9.77
CA TYR A 74 -12.12 5.85 -10.21
C TYR A 74 -10.92 5.59 -11.14
N VAL A 75 -9.99 4.71 -10.74
CA VAL A 75 -8.82 4.34 -11.55
C VAL A 75 -9.23 3.73 -12.90
N ARG A 76 -10.21 2.82 -12.91
CA ARG A 76 -10.76 2.21 -14.13
C ARG A 76 -11.34 3.25 -15.08
N SER A 77 -12.17 4.16 -14.55
CA SER A 77 -12.72 5.27 -15.34
C SER A 77 -11.64 6.16 -15.95
N ARG A 78 -10.54 6.39 -15.22
CA ARG A 78 -9.38 7.17 -15.69
C ARG A 78 -8.63 6.47 -16.83
N GLN A 79 -8.65 5.15 -16.85
CA GLN A 79 -8.04 4.30 -17.88
C GLN A 79 -8.98 4.04 -19.08
N GLY A 80 -10.26 4.44 -18.98
CA GLY A 80 -11.26 4.20 -20.02
C GLY A 80 -11.72 2.74 -20.13
N ILE A 81 -11.63 1.98 -19.03
CA ILE A 81 -11.98 0.55 -18.94
C ILE A 81 -13.12 0.34 -17.94
#